data_AF-A0A2G6KKU8-F1
#
_entry.id   AF-A0A2G6KKU8-F1
#
_cell.length_a   1.000
_cell.length_b   1.000
_cell.length_c   1.000
_cell.angle_alpha   90.00
_cell.angle_beta   90.00
_cell.angle_gamma   90.00
#
_symmetry.space_group_name_H-M   'P 1'
#
loop_
_entity.id
_entity.type
_entity.pdbx_description
1 polymer ?
#
loop_
_entity_poly.entity_id
_entity_poly.type
_entity_poly.pdbx_seq_one_letter_code
_entity_poly.pdbx_strand_id
1 'polypeptide(L)'
;MERYKVVGDILEQCAAVGELHHALEQGIISQSDVHGEIGAIVAGAIPGRENDDENIVYDAAGTALQDTAAAASYYEKTVKFGKGCYRNLFE
;
A
#
# COMPACT_ATOMS: atom_id res chain seq x y z
N MET A 1 -17.18 15.96 -13.38
CA MET A 1 -16.76 15.09 -12.27
C MET A 1 -15.64 15.80 -11.55
N GLU A 2 -15.78 16.00 -10.24
CA GLU A 2 -14.63 16.28 -9.39
C GLU A 2 -13.62 15.14 -9.61
N ARG A 3 -12.38 15.48 -9.98
CA ARG A 3 -11.36 14.47 -10.30
C ARG A 3 -10.78 13.98 -8.98
N TYR A 4 -11.18 12.78 -8.55
CA TYR A 4 -10.54 12.11 -7.42
C TYR A 4 -9.10 11.75 -7.77
N LYS A 5 -8.17 11.92 -6.82
CA LYS A 5 -6.81 11.41 -6.92
C LYS A 5 -6.81 9.97 -6.39
N VAL A 6 -6.67 8.99 -7.27
CA VAL A 6 -6.65 7.56 -6.90
C VAL A 6 -5.20 7.12 -6.72
N VAL A 7 -4.89 6.54 -5.58
CA VAL A 7 -3.55 6.02 -5.23
C VAL A 7 -3.70 4.54 -4.87
N GLY A 8 -2.83 3.68 -5.40
CA GLY A 8 -2.79 2.25 -5.03
C GLY A 8 -1.57 1.91 -4.16
N ASP A 9 -1.49 0.69 -3.64
CA ASP A 9 -0.23 0.14 -3.14
C ASP A 9 0.62 -0.46 -4.26
N ILE A 10 0.20 -1.61 -4.81
CA ILE A 10 0.75 -2.21 -6.02
C ILE A 10 -0.37 -2.15 -7.06
N LEU A 11 -0.17 -1.35 -8.09
CA LEU A 11 -1.23 -1.01 -9.05
C LEU A 11 -1.78 -2.25 -9.75
N GLU A 12 -0.91 -3.21 -10.10
CA GLU A 12 -1.31 -4.47 -10.71
C GLU A 12 -2.21 -5.30 -9.78
N GLN A 13 -1.96 -5.29 -8.47
CA GLN A 13 -2.80 -5.99 -7.49
C GLN A 13 -4.10 -5.25 -7.23
N CYS A 14 -4.07 -3.93 -7.07
CA CYS A 14 -5.27 -3.10 -6.96
C CYS A 14 -6.19 -3.33 -8.17
N ALA A 15 -5.64 -3.34 -9.38
CA ALA A 15 -6.40 -3.56 -10.61
C ALA A 15 -6.94 -4.99 -10.78
N ALA A 16 -6.37 -5.97 -10.09
CA ALA A 16 -6.77 -7.37 -10.18
C ALA A 16 -7.73 -7.81 -9.07
N VAL A 17 -7.52 -7.33 -7.84
CA VAL A 17 -8.22 -7.81 -6.63
C VAL A 17 -8.56 -6.73 -5.61
N GLY A 18 -8.05 -5.49 -5.76
CA GLY A 18 -8.38 -4.35 -4.88
C GLY A 18 -9.63 -3.59 -5.36
N GLU A 19 -10.07 -2.54 -4.67
CA GLU A 19 -11.30 -1.81 -5.04
C GLU A 19 -11.25 -1.19 -6.46
N LEU A 20 -10.05 -0.92 -6.97
CA LEU A 20 -9.83 -0.38 -8.30
C LEU A 20 -10.40 -1.27 -9.42
N HIS A 21 -10.39 -2.61 -9.28
CA HIS A 21 -10.85 -3.50 -10.36
C HIS A 21 -12.32 -3.25 -10.74
N HIS A 22 -13.19 -2.96 -9.77
CA HIS A 22 -14.59 -2.63 -10.03
C HIS A 22 -14.76 -1.36 -10.88
N ALA A 23 -13.97 -0.32 -10.58
CA ALA A 23 -14.03 0.95 -11.31
C ALA A 23 -13.50 0.82 -12.75
N LEU A 24 -12.47 -0.01 -12.94
CA LEU A 24 -11.90 -0.34 -14.26
C LEU A 24 -12.90 -1.15 -15.10
N GLU A 25 -13.49 -2.20 -14.53
CA GLU A 25 -14.47 -3.07 -15.20
C GLU A 25 -15.73 -2.30 -15.64
N GLN A 26 -16.17 -1.34 -14.83
CA GLN A 26 -17.31 -0.48 -15.14
C GLN A 26 -16.97 0.69 -16.10
N GLY A 27 -15.70 0.85 -16.47
CA GLY A 27 -15.24 1.95 -17.33
C GLY A 27 -15.39 3.33 -16.69
N ILE A 28 -15.48 3.40 -15.36
CA ILE A 28 -15.60 4.66 -14.61
C ILE A 28 -14.25 5.40 -14.63
N ILE A 29 -13.15 4.65 -14.54
CA ILE A 29 -11.78 5.16 -14.67
C ILE A 29 -10.95 4.19 -15.54
N SER A 30 -9.82 4.67 -16.06
CA SER A 30 -8.79 3.84 -16.68
C SER A 30 -7.55 3.73 -15.79
N GLN A 31 -6.67 2.76 -16.03
CA GLN A 31 -5.40 2.67 -15.31
C GLN A 31 -4.54 3.94 -15.46
N SER A 32 -4.62 4.64 -16.60
CA SER A 32 -3.93 5.92 -16.81
C SER A 32 -4.52 7.09 -16.01
N ASP A 33 -5.71 6.94 -15.43
CA ASP A 33 -6.30 7.94 -14.54
C ASP A 33 -5.81 7.78 -13.08
N VAL A 34 -5.12 6.68 -12.76
CA VAL A 34 -4.55 6.45 -11.42
C VAL A 34 -3.31 7.32 -11.24
N HIS A 35 -3.25 8.07 -10.14
CA HIS A 35 -2.16 9.00 -9.83
C HIS A 35 -0.81 8.29 -9.64
N GLY A 36 -0.85 7.10 -9.05
CA GLY A 36 0.30 6.23 -8.89
C GLY A 36 0.22 5.39 -7.63
N GLU A 37 1.37 4.85 -7.24
CA GLU A 37 1.51 4.03 -6.04
C GLU A 37 1.96 4.85 -4.84
N ILE A 38 1.51 4.47 -3.64
CA ILE A 38 1.90 5.13 -2.37
C ILE A 38 3.42 5.09 -2.16
N GLY A 39 4.10 4.06 -2.66
CA GLY A 39 5.56 3.96 -2.60
C GLY A 39 6.27 5.10 -3.35
N ALA A 40 5.75 5.51 -4.51
CA ALA A 40 6.30 6.61 -5.28
C ALA A 40 6.08 7.96 -4.58
N ILE A 41 4.96 8.13 -3.88
CA ILE A 41 4.69 9.32 -3.04
C ILE A 41 5.67 9.36 -1.86
N VAL A 42 5.82 8.25 -1.13
CA VAL A 42 6.73 8.15 0.02
C VAL A 42 8.19 8.38 -0.39
N ALA A 43 8.58 7.94 -1.58
CA ALA A 43 9.91 8.18 -2.14
C ALA A 43 10.11 9.62 -2.68
N GLY A 44 9.06 10.45 -2.72
CA GLY A 44 9.11 11.80 -3.29
C GLY A 44 9.21 11.85 -4.81
N ALA A 45 8.91 10.74 -5.50
CA ALA A 45 8.94 10.66 -6.96
C ALA A 45 7.72 11.31 -7.62
N ILE A 46 6.57 11.30 -6.93
CA ILE A 46 5.34 11.99 -7.33
C ILE A 46 4.75 12.73 -6.13
N PRO A 47 4.01 13.84 -6.34
CA PRO A 47 3.42 14.57 -5.23
C PRO A 47 2.32 13.76 -4.54
N GLY A 48 2.15 13.96 -3.23
CA GLY A 48 1.01 13.43 -2.49
C GLY A 48 -0.20 14.35 -2.61
N ARG A 49 -0.74 14.78 -1.46
CA ARG A 49 -1.71 15.87 -1.38
C ARG A 49 -1.04 17.21 -1.70
N GLU A 50 -1.68 18.02 -2.54
CA GLU A 50 -1.17 19.32 -3.00
C GLU A 50 -2.01 20.50 -2.49
N ASN A 51 -3.27 20.26 -2.11
CA ASN A 51 -4.14 21.24 -1.47
C ASN A 51 -5.25 20.57 -0.62
N ASP A 52 -5.97 21.38 0.15
CA ASP A 52 -7.00 20.93 1.09
C ASP A 52 -8.31 20.49 0.39
N ASP A 53 -8.52 20.90 -0.86
CA ASP A 53 -9.73 20.58 -1.63
C ASP A 53 -9.64 19.22 -2.34
N GLU A 54 -8.48 18.54 -2.31
CA GLU A 54 -8.32 17.24 -2.99
C GLU A 54 -9.07 16.11 -2.27
N ASN A 55 -9.96 15.45 -3.01
CA ASN A 55 -10.53 14.17 -2.62
C ASN A 55 -9.60 13.03 -3.10
N ILE A 56 -8.97 12.33 -2.15
CA ILE A 56 -7.98 11.28 -2.43
C ILE A 56 -8.52 9.94 -1.95
N VAL A 57 -8.51 8.95 -2.82
CA VAL A 57 -8.86 7.55 -2.50
C VAL A 57 -7.59 6.73 -2.53
N TYR A 58 -7.35 5.98 -1.46
CA TYR A 58 -6.26 5.02 -1.38
C TYR A 58 -6.84 3.61 -1.41
N ASP A 59 -6.49 2.83 -2.44
CA ASP A 59 -6.79 1.41 -2.55
C ASP A 59 -5.60 0.60 -1.99
N ALA A 60 -5.90 -0.27 -1.03
CA ALA A 60 -4.90 -1.01 -0.26
C ALA A 60 -5.17 -2.51 -0.37
N ALA A 61 -4.69 -3.12 -1.45
CA ALA A 61 -4.83 -4.56 -1.69
C ALA A 61 -3.97 -5.41 -0.74
N GLY A 62 -2.92 -4.83 -0.15
CA GLY A 62 -1.99 -5.46 0.78
C GLY A 62 -0.82 -6.14 0.08
N THR A 63 0.37 -6.02 0.68
CA THR A 63 1.61 -6.60 0.15
C THR A 63 2.36 -7.39 1.23
N ALA A 64 2.92 -8.55 0.86
CA ALA A 64 3.75 -9.34 1.77
C ALA A 64 5.00 -8.57 2.28
N LEU A 65 5.43 -7.55 1.53
CA LEU A 65 6.54 -6.68 1.91
C LEU A 65 6.22 -5.90 3.20
N GLN A 66 5.00 -5.37 3.33
CA GLN A 66 4.58 -4.61 4.51
C GLN A 66 4.61 -5.47 5.77
N ASP A 67 4.04 -6.68 5.71
CA ASP A 67 4.04 -7.63 6.82
C ASP A 67 5.45 -8.05 7.21
N THR A 68 6.28 -8.36 6.21
CA THR A 68 7.67 -8.80 6.44
C THR A 68 8.51 -7.68 7.07
N ALA A 69 8.36 -6.43 6.59
CA ALA A 69 9.07 -5.28 7.15
C ALA A 69 8.64 -5.01 8.61
N ALA A 70 7.33 -5.11 8.90
CA ALA A 70 6.82 -5.00 10.25
C ALA A 70 7.38 -6.11 11.15
N ALA A 71 7.31 -7.38 10.70
CA ALA A 71 7.81 -8.53 11.42
C ALA A 71 9.31 -8.41 11.73
N ALA A 72 10.13 -8.01 10.76
CA ALA A 72 11.56 -7.78 10.94
C ALA A 72 11.84 -6.69 12.00
N SER A 73 11.16 -5.54 11.91
CA SER A 73 11.32 -4.45 12.88
C SER A 73 10.94 -4.87 14.31
N TYR A 74 9.84 -5.61 14.45
CA TYR A 74 9.41 -6.14 15.74
C TYR A 74 10.35 -7.20 16.29
N TYR A 75 10.85 -8.10 15.42
CA TYR A 75 11.79 -9.13 15.80
C TYR A 75 13.08 -8.53 16.36
N GLU A 76 13.68 -7.56 15.66
CA GLU A 76 14.90 -6.88 16.10
C GLU A 76 14.74 -6.23 17.48
N LYS A 77 13.62 -5.52 17.70
CA LYS A 77 13.30 -4.91 19.00
C LYS A 77 13.11 -5.97 20.08
N THR A 78 12.38 -7.03 19.78
CA THR A 78 12.08 -8.12 20.71
C THR A 78 13.35 -8.81 21.20
N VAL A 79 14.27 -9.12 20.28
CA VAL A 79 15.59 -9.67 20.60
C VAL A 79 16.40 -8.70 21.46
N LYS A 80 16.45 -7.41 21.09
CA LYS A 80 17.19 -6.37 21.84
C LYS A 80 16.71 -6.23 23.29
N PHE A 81 15.41 -6.38 23.54
CA PHE A 81 14.82 -6.25 24.87
C PHE A 81 14.72 -7.57 25.64
N GLY A 82 15.25 -8.68 25.11
CA GLY A 82 15.16 -10.00 25.73
C GLY A 82 13.71 -10.46 25.95
N LYS A 83 12.81 -10.13 25.01
CA LYS A 83 11.40 -10.53 25.02
C LYS A 83 11.19 -11.73 24.09
N GLY A 84 10.04 -12.39 24.22
CA GLY A 84 9.66 -13.54 23.38
C GLY A 84 9.99 -14.89 24.00
N CYS A 85 9.85 -15.95 23.20
CA CYS A 85 10.16 -17.32 23.61
C CYS A 85 10.94 -18.05 22.51
N TYR A 86 12.03 -18.70 22.90
CA TYR A 86 12.80 -19.54 22.01
C TYR A 86 12.15 -20.92 21.88
N ARG A 87 12.16 -21.46 20.66
CA ARG A 87 11.69 -22.80 20.33
C ARG A 87 12.74 -23.48 19.49
N ASN A 88 13.12 -24.70 19.87
CA ASN A 88 13.93 -25.55 19.02
C ASN A 88 13.01 -26.24 18.01
N LEU A 89 13.32 -26.13 16.72
CA LEU A 89 12.53 -26.73 15.64
C LEU A 89 13.09 -28.11 15.22
N PHE A 90 14.24 -28.51 15.77
CA PHE A 90 14.99 -29.68 15.34
C PHE A 90 15.17 -30.74 16.45
N GLU A 91 14.44 -30.59 17.54
CA GLU A 91 14.29 -31.57 18.63
C GLU A 91 12.83 -32.03 18.75
#